data_AF-A0A9W8ALX0-F1
#
_entry.id   AF-A0A9W8ALX0-F1
#
_cell.length_a   1.000
_cell.length_b   1.000
_cell.length_c   1.000
_cell.angle_alpha   90.00
_cell.angle_beta   90.00
_cell.angle_gamma   90.00
#
_symmetry.space_group_name_H-M   'P 1'
#
loop_
_entity.id
_entity.type
_entity.pdbx_description
1 polymer ?
#
loop_
_entity_poly.entity_id
_entity_poly.type
_entity_poly.pdbx_seq_one_letter_code
_entity_poly.pdbx_strand_id
1 'polypeptide(L)'
;MNEVSLVVSAVVLYFVFKWLLGGDESDGRSTANAGVGRHRVSADMVQMVRSMFPHIPEASIRADLQRTGSVEMTCDNILRNGQLPPPINAPAANPAGPAAAATASRPTGRAAPGTARPGTTAASSSSSSRDVAQESLVKRYNLAGKLDEPLPEQPTYTWESDAAKRQDQLRRRKERMILQARK
;
A
#
# COMPACT_ATOMS: atom_id res chain seq x y z
N MET A 1 -25.12 52.17 3.72
CA MET A 1 -24.61 51.19 2.73
C MET A 1 -23.43 50.36 3.27
N ASN A 2 -22.62 50.89 4.19
CA ASN A 2 -21.37 50.26 4.62
C ASN A 2 -21.58 48.98 5.46
N GLU A 3 -22.61 48.96 6.32
CA GLU A 3 -22.98 47.81 7.17
C GLU A 3 -23.30 46.56 6.32
N VAL A 4 -24.09 46.72 5.25
CA VAL A 4 -24.47 45.62 4.35
C VAL A 4 -23.26 45.07 3.60
N SER A 5 -22.39 45.97 3.10
CA SER A 5 -21.14 45.56 2.46
C SER A 5 -20.19 44.83 3.41
N LEU A 6 -20.19 45.17 4.70
CA LEU A 6 -19.41 44.49 5.75
C LEU A 6 -19.92 43.07 6.04
N VAL A 7 -21.24 42.88 6.09
CA VAL A 7 -21.84 41.56 6.29
C VAL A 7 -21.62 40.66 5.08
N VAL A 8 -21.80 41.19 3.87
CA VAL A 8 -21.55 40.44 2.62
C VAL A 8 -20.07 40.06 2.51
N SER A 9 -19.15 40.97 2.82
CA SER A 9 -17.71 40.65 2.77
C SER A 9 -17.33 39.60 3.82
N ALA A 10 -17.86 39.65 5.04
CA ALA A 10 -17.61 38.64 6.07
C ALA A 10 -18.10 37.24 5.68
N VAL A 11 -19.26 37.13 5.03
CA VAL A 11 -19.80 35.84 4.54
C VAL A 11 -18.96 35.30 3.38
N VAL A 12 -18.58 36.15 2.43
CA VAL A 12 -17.69 35.75 1.32
C VAL A 12 -16.33 35.32 1.87
N LEU A 13 -15.76 36.09 2.80
CA LEU A 13 -14.49 35.75 3.44
C LEU A 13 -14.60 34.43 4.20
N TYR A 14 -15.70 34.18 4.91
CA TYR A 14 -15.95 32.93 5.61
C TYR A 14 -16.05 31.75 4.64
N PHE A 15 -16.74 31.88 3.51
CA PHE A 15 -16.81 30.82 2.50
C PHE A 15 -15.45 30.58 1.84
N VAL A 16 -14.69 31.63 1.55
CA VAL A 16 -13.33 31.54 1.02
C VAL A 16 -12.40 30.90 2.06
N PHE A 17 -12.45 31.31 3.32
CA PHE A 17 -11.67 30.70 4.41
C PHE A 17 -12.11 29.26 4.66
N LYS A 18 -13.40 28.94 4.61
CA LYS A 18 -13.90 27.57 4.78
C LYS A 18 -13.57 26.70 3.58
N TRP A 19 -13.39 27.29 2.41
CA TRP A 19 -12.92 26.59 1.21
C TRP A 19 -11.38 26.44 1.20
N LEU A 20 -10.64 27.42 1.75
CA LEU A 20 -9.18 27.37 1.90
C LEU A 20 -8.71 26.55 3.11
N LEU A 21 -9.48 26.48 4.19
CA LEU A 21 -9.18 25.70 5.41
C LEU A 21 -9.96 24.39 5.46
N GLY A 22 -11.06 24.26 4.72
CA GLY A 22 -11.90 23.06 4.67
C GLY A 22 -11.94 22.40 3.27
N GLY A 23 -11.05 22.84 2.37
CA GLY A 23 -10.78 22.16 1.11
C GLY A 23 -9.80 21.02 1.34
N ASP A 24 -10.36 19.81 1.44
CA ASP A 24 -9.70 18.53 1.20
C ASP A 24 -8.46 18.20 2.09
N GLU A 25 -8.69 17.49 3.20
CA GLU A 25 -7.68 16.63 3.83
C GLU A 25 -7.31 15.43 2.94
N SER A 26 -6.82 15.71 1.72
CA SER A 26 -6.19 14.71 0.85
C SER A 26 -4.86 15.20 0.31
N ASP A 27 -3.98 15.72 1.16
CA ASP A 27 -2.57 15.78 0.80
C ASP A 27 -1.63 15.56 1.99
N GLY A 28 -1.04 14.35 2.04
CA GLY A 28 0.42 14.29 1.97
C GLY A 28 1.24 14.35 3.26
N ARG A 29 0.69 14.14 4.46
CA ARG A 29 1.52 14.04 5.69
C ARG A 29 1.12 12.93 6.67
N SER A 30 1.11 11.68 6.19
CA SER A 30 1.15 10.51 7.08
C SER A 30 2.57 9.95 7.17
N THR A 31 3.44 10.69 7.85
CA THR A 31 4.63 10.14 8.49
C THR A 31 4.21 9.44 9.78
N ALA A 32 3.62 8.25 9.69
CA ALA A 32 3.48 7.32 10.80
C ALA A 32 2.89 5.99 10.30
N ASN A 33 3.73 4.96 10.24
CA ASN A 33 3.39 3.57 10.58
C ASN A 33 1.91 3.16 10.42
N ALA A 34 1.41 3.01 9.19
CA ALA A 34 0.08 2.46 8.92
C ALA A 34 0.23 1.02 8.43
N GLY A 35 0.10 0.06 9.36
CA GLY A 35 -0.02 -1.34 9.00
C GLY A 35 -1.11 -1.53 7.96
N VAL A 36 -0.81 -2.28 6.89
CA VAL A 36 -1.69 -2.79 5.83
C VAL A 36 -3.15 -2.35 6.01
N GLY A 37 -3.41 -1.09 5.69
CA GLY A 37 -4.69 -0.45 5.94
C GLY A 37 -5.69 -0.94 4.90
N ARG A 38 -6.62 -1.80 5.32
CA ARG A 38 -7.73 -2.25 4.47
C ARG A 38 -8.44 -0.99 3.96
N HIS A 39 -8.49 -0.81 2.64
CA HIS A 39 -9.16 0.35 2.06
C HIS A 39 -10.66 0.31 2.37
N ARG A 40 -11.25 1.49 2.60
CA ARG A 40 -12.69 1.63 2.81
C ARG A 40 -13.40 1.38 1.48
N VAL A 41 -14.26 0.37 1.43
CA VAL A 41 -15.01 0.01 0.24
C VAL A 41 -16.42 0.57 0.35
N SER A 42 -16.84 1.37 -0.63
CA SER A 42 -18.22 1.85 -0.75
C SER A 42 -19.06 0.84 -1.54
N ALA A 43 -20.37 0.82 -1.25
CA ALA A 43 -21.30 -0.04 -1.99
C ALA A 43 -21.34 0.31 -3.49
N ASP A 44 -21.19 1.60 -3.82
CA ASP A 44 -21.20 2.09 -5.21
C ASP A 44 -20.02 1.53 -6.02
N MET A 45 -18.82 1.43 -5.42
CA MET A 45 -17.66 0.81 -6.07
C MET A 45 -17.92 -0.65 -6.42
N VAL A 46 -18.56 -1.40 -5.51
CA VAL A 46 -18.91 -2.81 -5.74
C VAL A 46 -19.94 -2.92 -6.87
N GLN A 47 -20.95 -2.05 -6.87
CA GLN A 47 -22.02 -2.06 -7.87
C GLN A 47 -21.51 -1.75 -9.28
N MET A 48 -20.56 -0.81 -9.38
CA MET A 48 -19.91 -0.47 -10.65
C MET A 48 -19.12 -1.65 -11.22
N VAL A 49 -18.35 -2.37 -10.40
CA VAL A 49 -17.64 -3.59 -10.86
C VAL A 49 -18.64 -4.70 -11.21
N ARG A 50 -19.72 -4.84 -10.43
CA ARG A 50 -20.75 -5.88 -10.63
C ARG A 50 -21.52 -5.71 -11.94
N SER A 51 -21.77 -4.47 -12.37
CA SER A 51 -22.46 -4.19 -13.65
C SER A 51 -21.61 -4.59 -14.86
N MET A 52 -20.29 -4.46 -14.78
CA MET A 52 -19.34 -4.89 -15.81
C MET A 52 -19.11 -6.40 -15.77
N PHE A 53 -19.03 -6.99 -14.57
CA PHE A 53 -18.69 -8.40 -14.35
C PHE A 53 -19.78 -9.13 -13.54
N PRO A 54 -20.94 -9.44 -14.15
CA PRO A 54 -22.06 -10.08 -13.46
C PRO A 54 -21.81 -11.55 -13.08
N HIS A 55 -20.72 -12.15 -13.52
CA HIS A 55 -20.31 -13.51 -13.17
C HIS A 55 -19.47 -13.56 -11.89
N ILE A 56 -18.94 -12.42 -11.42
CA ILE A 56 -18.09 -12.36 -10.23
C ILE A 56 -18.92 -12.05 -8.99
N PRO A 57 -18.79 -12.83 -7.90
CA PRO A 57 -19.53 -12.57 -6.66
C PRO A 57 -19.07 -11.29 -5.97
N GLU A 58 -20.02 -10.52 -5.43
CA GLU A 58 -19.77 -9.27 -4.68
C GLU A 58 -18.80 -9.47 -3.51
N ALA A 59 -18.83 -10.66 -2.91
CA ALA A 59 -17.96 -11.00 -1.80
C ALA A 59 -16.47 -11.02 -2.17
N SER A 60 -16.13 -11.35 -3.42
CA SER A 60 -14.76 -11.31 -3.94
C SER A 60 -14.39 -9.91 -4.41
N ILE A 61 -15.33 -9.19 -5.03
CA ILE A 61 -15.14 -7.79 -5.45
C ILE A 61 -14.78 -6.92 -4.25
N ARG A 62 -15.55 -6.99 -3.16
CA ARG A 62 -15.25 -6.23 -1.92
C ARG A 62 -13.88 -6.59 -1.34
N ALA A 63 -13.45 -7.84 -1.43
CA ALA A 63 -12.21 -8.30 -0.83
C ALA A 63 -11.01 -7.80 -1.64
N ASP A 64 -11.15 -7.75 -2.95
CA ASP A 64 -10.15 -7.17 -3.83
C ASP A 64 -10.12 -5.64 -3.73
N LEU A 65 -11.27 -4.97 -3.70
CA LEU A 65 -11.37 -3.52 -3.46
C LEU A 65 -10.77 -3.11 -2.11
N GLN A 66 -10.87 -3.95 -1.08
CA GLN A 66 -10.20 -3.72 0.21
C GLN A 66 -8.66 -3.80 0.11
N ARG A 67 -8.13 -4.51 -0.89
CA ARG A 67 -6.70 -4.71 -1.14
C ARG A 67 -6.16 -3.67 -2.13
N THR A 68 -6.87 -3.40 -3.23
CA THR A 68 -6.47 -2.49 -4.30
C THR A 68 -6.86 -1.05 -4.00
N GLY A 69 -7.98 -0.82 -3.33
CA GLY A 69 -8.51 0.51 -3.03
C GLY A 69 -9.12 1.26 -4.22
N SER A 70 -9.14 0.68 -5.42
CA SER A 70 -9.60 1.32 -6.65
C SER A 70 -10.37 0.32 -7.52
N VAL A 71 -11.47 0.81 -8.10
CA VAL A 71 -12.33 0.06 -9.03
C VAL A 71 -11.56 -0.32 -10.28
N GLU A 72 -10.77 0.61 -10.82
CA GLU A 72 -9.98 0.43 -12.04
C GLU A 72 -8.95 -0.68 -11.86
N MET A 73 -8.22 -0.67 -10.74
CA MET A 73 -7.26 -1.73 -10.43
C MET A 73 -7.95 -3.08 -10.25
N THR A 74 -9.12 -3.12 -9.61
CA THR A 74 -9.90 -4.36 -9.49
C THR A 74 -10.39 -4.85 -10.84
N CYS A 75 -10.85 -3.98 -11.73
CA CYS A 75 -11.22 -4.34 -13.10
C CYS A 75 -10.03 -4.92 -13.89
N ASP A 76 -8.87 -4.27 -13.84
CA ASP A 76 -7.64 -4.79 -14.49
C ASP A 76 -7.21 -6.14 -13.91
N ASN A 77 -7.35 -6.33 -12.59
CA ASN A 77 -7.05 -7.60 -11.94
C ASN A 77 -8.01 -8.73 -12.37
N ILE A 78 -9.31 -8.42 -12.53
CA ILE A 78 -10.32 -9.34 -13.08
C ILE A 78 -9.96 -9.71 -14.53
N LEU A 79 -9.58 -8.74 -15.35
CA LEU A 79 -9.22 -8.98 -16.76
C LEU A 79 -7.94 -9.81 -16.90
N ARG A 80 -6.95 -9.60 -16.03
CA ARG A 80 -5.67 -10.34 -16.06
C ARG A 80 -5.80 -11.77 -15.57
N ASN A 81 -6.48 -11.97 -14.44
CA ASN A 81 -6.49 -13.25 -13.74
C ASN A 81 -7.77 -14.05 -13.97
N GLY A 82 -8.82 -13.44 -14.53
CA GLY A 82 -10.14 -14.04 -14.75
C GLY A 82 -10.93 -14.34 -13.47
N GLN A 83 -10.28 -14.31 -12.30
CA GLN A 83 -10.87 -14.63 -11.01
C GLN A 83 -10.23 -13.78 -9.91
N LEU A 84 -11.07 -13.24 -9.03
CA LEU A 84 -10.63 -12.51 -7.85
C LEU A 84 -10.31 -13.48 -6.71
N PRO A 85 -9.29 -13.20 -5.89
CA PRO A 85 -8.91 -14.08 -4.79
C PRO A 85 -10.11 -14.27 -3.84
N PRO A 86 -10.40 -15.51 -3.42
CA PRO A 86 -11.56 -15.79 -2.60
C PRO A 86 -11.49 -15.00 -1.30
N PRO A 87 -12.62 -14.41 -0.85
CA PRO A 87 -12.66 -13.70 0.41
C PRO A 87 -12.34 -14.67 1.54
N ILE A 88 -11.37 -14.32 2.39
CA ILE A 88 -10.95 -15.09 3.57
C ILE A 88 -12.09 -15.29 4.61
N ASN A 89 -13.23 -14.61 4.41
CA ASN A 89 -14.46 -14.70 5.20
C ASN A 89 -15.65 -15.16 4.34
N ALA A 90 -15.48 -16.17 3.50
CA ALA A 90 -16.63 -16.92 3.01
C ALA A 90 -17.07 -17.88 4.13
N PRO A 91 -18.27 -17.75 4.73
CA PRO A 91 -18.85 -18.92 5.37
C PRO A 91 -18.99 -19.97 4.26
N ALA A 92 -18.35 -21.12 4.45
CA ALA A 92 -18.55 -22.26 3.57
C ALA A 92 -20.06 -22.46 3.40
N ALA A 93 -20.57 -22.24 2.18
CA ALA A 93 -21.90 -22.65 1.82
C ALA A 93 -21.91 -24.18 1.86
N ASN A 94 -22.20 -24.72 3.04
CA ASN A 94 -22.36 -26.12 3.31
C ASN A 94 -23.76 -26.51 2.79
N PRO A 95 -23.90 -27.35 1.75
CA PRO A 95 -25.21 -27.77 1.30
C PRO A 95 -25.58 -29.06 2.03
N ALA A 96 -26.07 -28.99 3.27
CA ALA A 96 -26.83 -30.09 3.90
C ALA A 96 -27.34 -29.72 5.30
N GLY A 97 -28.68 -29.68 5.44
CA GLY A 97 -29.41 -30.18 6.60
C GLY A 97 -29.50 -29.31 7.87
N PRO A 98 -30.67 -29.21 8.51
CA PRO A 98 -30.82 -28.55 9.81
C PRO A 98 -30.55 -29.56 10.94
N ALA A 99 -29.54 -29.33 11.80
CA ALA A 99 -29.55 -29.84 13.18
C ALA A 99 -28.43 -29.24 14.06
N ALA A 100 -28.86 -28.74 15.23
CA ALA A 100 -28.20 -28.83 16.53
C ALA A 100 -26.93 -28.00 16.84
N ALA A 101 -27.18 -26.88 17.53
CA ALA A 101 -26.65 -26.48 18.84
C ALA A 101 -25.23 -26.89 19.30
N ALA A 102 -24.40 -25.89 19.62
CA ALA A 102 -23.56 -25.80 20.84
C ALA A 102 -22.93 -24.39 20.88
N THR A 103 -23.45 -23.46 21.69
CA THR A 103 -22.97 -23.12 23.04
C THR A 103 -21.52 -22.60 23.10
N ALA A 104 -21.45 -21.31 23.43
CA ALA A 104 -20.37 -20.51 24.00
C ALA A 104 -19.10 -21.23 24.48
N SER A 105 -17.94 -20.60 24.27
CA SER A 105 -17.08 -20.12 25.37
C SER A 105 -15.90 -19.29 24.86
N ARG A 106 -15.85 -18.04 25.33
CA ARG A 106 -14.70 -17.13 25.32
C ARG A 106 -13.77 -17.50 26.48
N PRO A 107 -12.45 -17.32 26.37
CA PRO A 107 -11.68 -16.97 27.56
C PRO A 107 -10.88 -15.68 27.37
N THR A 108 -11.00 -14.84 28.39
CA THR A 108 -10.20 -13.64 28.66
C THR A 108 -9.34 -13.91 29.89
N GLY A 109 -8.08 -13.46 29.85
CA GLY A 109 -7.19 -13.25 31.01
C GLY A 109 -6.35 -14.47 31.41
N ARG A 110 -5.24 -14.36 32.13
CA ARG A 110 -4.41 -13.25 32.62
C ARG A 110 -3.21 -13.89 33.34
N ALA A 111 -2.04 -13.25 33.25
CA ALA A 111 -0.89 -13.29 34.17
C ALA A 111 0.05 -14.53 34.24
N ALA A 112 1.34 -14.21 34.12
CA ALA A 112 2.54 -14.94 34.58
C ALA A 112 2.64 -14.92 36.14
N PRO A 113 3.57 -15.62 36.86
CA PRO A 113 5.04 -15.53 36.70
C PRO A 113 5.92 -16.77 37.09
N GLY A 114 7.23 -16.67 36.79
CA GLY A 114 8.36 -17.36 37.48
C GLY A 114 8.79 -18.72 36.92
N THR A 115 10.05 -19.18 36.91
CA THR A 115 11.38 -18.66 37.31
C THR A 115 12.44 -19.62 36.71
N ALA A 116 13.65 -19.12 36.49
CA ALA A 116 14.95 -19.84 36.38
C ALA A 116 15.52 -20.22 34.97
N ARG A 117 16.70 -19.65 34.73
CA ARG A 117 17.73 -19.84 33.68
C ARG A 117 18.95 -20.48 34.41
N PRO A 118 19.81 -21.38 33.84
CA PRO A 118 20.86 -20.98 32.88
C PRO A 118 21.43 -22.01 31.88
N GLY A 119 21.87 -21.47 30.73
CA GLY A 119 23.10 -21.88 30.03
C GLY A 119 22.99 -22.97 28.97
N THR A 120 23.12 -22.61 27.69
CA THR A 120 24.22 -23.05 26.80
C THR A 120 24.17 -22.22 25.50
N THR A 121 25.38 -21.95 25.04
CA THR A 121 25.91 -21.15 23.93
C THR A 121 25.36 -21.43 22.51
N ALA A 122 25.49 -20.40 21.65
CA ALA A 122 25.53 -20.40 20.18
C ALA A 122 24.18 -20.66 19.46
N ALA A 123 23.73 -19.89 18.46
CA ALA A 123 24.49 -19.15 17.45
C ALA A 123 23.81 -17.83 17.07
N SER A 124 24.56 -16.76 17.22
CA SER A 124 24.49 -15.58 16.36
C SER A 124 24.91 -15.98 14.94
N SER A 125 23.97 -16.29 14.06
CA SER A 125 24.24 -16.39 12.63
C SER A 125 24.18 -15.00 12.02
N SER A 126 25.34 -14.34 12.11
CA SER A 126 25.76 -13.20 11.32
C SER A 126 25.23 -13.27 9.88
N SER A 127 24.59 -12.19 9.46
CA SER A 127 24.07 -11.93 8.11
C SER A 127 25.17 -11.72 7.05
N SER A 128 26.28 -12.46 7.14
CA SER A 128 27.49 -12.30 6.34
C SER A 128 27.70 -13.42 5.31
N SER A 129 26.66 -14.22 5.03
CA SER A 129 26.75 -15.38 4.10
C SER A 129 25.84 -15.30 2.87
N ARG A 130 25.35 -14.11 2.52
CA ARG A 130 24.73 -13.85 1.19
C ARG A 130 25.76 -13.46 0.13
N ASP A 131 27.04 -13.55 0.46
CA ASP A 131 28.15 -12.89 -0.25
C ASP A 131 28.67 -13.65 -1.49
N VAL A 132 28.19 -14.86 -1.79
CA VAL A 132 28.79 -15.70 -2.87
C VAL A 132 27.86 -15.98 -4.06
N ALA A 133 26.56 -15.67 -4.01
CA ALA A 133 25.60 -16.11 -5.04
C ALA A 133 24.79 -15.01 -5.74
N GLN A 134 25.05 -13.73 -5.47
CA GLN A 134 24.50 -12.63 -6.25
C GLN A 134 25.69 -11.81 -6.75
N GLU A 135 26.09 -12.02 -8.01
CA GLU A 135 27.11 -11.19 -8.66
C GLU A 135 26.85 -9.71 -8.36
N SER A 136 27.90 -8.98 -7.93
CA SER A 136 27.70 -7.65 -7.38
C SER A 136 26.95 -6.77 -8.39
N LEU A 137 25.92 -6.06 -7.91
CA LEU A 137 25.10 -5.20 -8.78
C LEU A 137 25.98 -4.18 -9.54
N VAL A 138 27.10 -3.79 -8.93
CA VAL A 138 28.13 -2.97 -9.56
C VAL A 138 28.73 -3.64 -10.79
N LYS A 139 29.06 -4.95 -10.73
CA LYS A 139 29.57 -5.71 -11.88
C LYS A 139 28.49 -5.90 -12.94
N ARG A 140 27.27 -6.30 -12.54
CA ARG A 140 26.15 -6.53 -13.46
C ARG A 140 25.79 -5.32 -14.31
N TYR A 141 25.91 -4.13 -13.73
CA TYR A 141 25.61 -2.85 -14.40
C TYR A 141 26.87 -2.11 -14.89
N ASN A 142 28.05 -2.75 -14.86
CA ASN A 142 29.31 -2.13 -15.27
C ASN A 142 29.58 -0.76 -14.61
N LEU A 143 29.22 -0.62 -13.32
CA LEU A 143 29.29 0.63 -12.55
C LEU A 143 30.65 0.83 -11.85
N ALA A 144 31.61 -0.09 -12.03
CA ALA A 144 32.87 -0.07 -11.30
C ALA A 144 33.67 1.23 -11.48
N GLY A 145 33.66 1.83 -12.68
CA GLY A 145 34.34 3.10 -12.97
C GLY A 145 33.64 4.36 -12.44
N LYS A 146 32.37 4.25 -12.02
CA LYS A 146 31.55 5.38 -11.51
C LYS A 146 31.54 5.48 -9.98
N LEU A 147 32.31 4.63 -9.29
CA LEU A 147 32.38 4.61 -7.84
C LEU A 147 33.14 5.81 -7.28
N ASP A 148 34.21 6.25 -7.94
CA ASP A 148 35.03 7.38 -7.50
C ASP A 148 34.46 8.75 -7.96
N GLU A 149 33.49 8.75 -8.89
CA GLU A 149 32.83 9.96 -9.39
C GLU A 149 31.86 10.55 -8.34
N PRO A 150 31.78 11.88 -8.14
CA PRO A 150 30.74 12.50 -7.32
C PRO A 150 29.34 12.07 -7.79
N LEU A 151 28.41 11.81 -6.83
CA LEU A 151 27.07 11.33 -7.18
C LEU A 151 26.38 12.34 -8.12
N PRO A 152 25.85 11.90 -9.28
CA PRO A 152 25.15 12.79 -10.21
C PRO A 152 23.92 13.39 -9.53
N GLU A 153 23.63 14.68 -9.75
CA GLU A 153 22.52 15.42 -9.15
C GLU A 153 21.19 14.64 -9.22
N GLN A 154 20.41 14.66 -8.14
CA GLN A 154 19.20 13.84 -8.02
C GLN A 154 18.15 14.35 -9.03
N PRO A 155 17.80 13.57 -10.06
CA PRO A 155 16.83 14.04 -11.04
C PRO A 155 15.47 14.16 -10.35
N THR A 156 14.80 15.30 -10.56
CA THR A 156 13.41 15.48 -10.15
C THR A 156 12.56 14.44 -10.87
N TYR A 157 11.65 13.79 -10.15
CA TYR A 157 10.79 12.76 -10.74
C TYR A 157 9.79 13.42 -11.68
N THR A 158 10.02 13.30 -12.98
CA THR A 158 9.11 13.75 -14.03
C THR A 158 8.77 12.57 -14.92
N TRP A 159 7.49 12.25 -15.04
CA TRP A 159 7.06 11.17 -15.94
C TRP A 159 7.18 11.65 -17.38
N GLU A 160 8.26 11.26 -18.06
CA GLU A 160 8.40 11.56 -19.48
C GLU A 160 7.36 10.80 -20.31
N SER A 161 6.81 11.47 -21.33
CA SER A 161 5.85 10.88 -22.28
C SER A 161 6.51 9.87 -23.23
N ASP A 162 7.77 10.10 -23.58
CA ASP A 162 8.57 9.22 -24.44
C ASP A 162 9.04 7.95 -23.72
N ALA A 163 8.84 6.78 -24.35
CA ALA A 163 9.16 5.49 -23.75
C ALA A 163 10.67 5.26 -23.59
N ALA A 164 11.48 5.67 -24.57
CA ALA A 164 12.92 5.47 -24.54
C ALA A 164 13.56 6.33 -23.44
N LYS A 165 13.16 7.61 -23.37
CA LYS A 165 13.67 8.50 -22.33
C LYS A 165 13.24 8.07 -20.92
N ARG A 166 11.99 7.60 -20.75
CA ARG A 166 11.52 7.03 -19.48
C ARG A 166 12.37 5.83 -19.05
N GLN A 167 12.68 4.93 -19.98
CA GLN A 167 13.55 3.79 -19.68
C GLN A 167 14.94 4.24 -19.23
N ASP A 168 15.51 5.23 -19.90
CA ASP A 168 16.83 5.77 -19.54
C ASP A 168 16.82 6.46 -18.17
N GLN A 169 15.77 7.21 -17.85
CA GLN A 169 15.61 7.77 -16.51
C GLN A 169 15.55 6.69 -15.42
N LEU A 170 14.79 5.62 -15.64
CA LEU A 170 14.70 4.50 -14.69
C LEU A 170 16.05 3.79 -14.51
N ARG A 171 16.80 3.62 -15.60
CA ARG A 171 18.16 3.06 -15.56
C ARG A 171 19.10 3.96 -14.74
N ARG A 172 19.14 5.27 -15.02
CA ARG A 172 19.96 6.23 -14.28
C ARG A 172 19.63 6.25 -12.79
N ARG A 173 18.33 6.20 -12.43
CA ARG A 173 17.89 6.13 -11.03
C ARG A 173 18.34 4.84 -10.34
N LYS A 174 18.27 3.70 -11.05
CA LYS A 174 18.76 2.41 -10.55
C LYS A 174 20.27 2.41 -10.34
N GLU A 175 21.04 2.93 -11.29
CA GLU A 175 22.49 3.08 -11.18
C GLU A 175 22.86 3.95 -9.97
N ARG A 176 22.19 5.10 -9.80
CA ARG A 176 22.41 5.98 -8.64
C ARG A 176 22.11 5.26 -7.32
N MET A 177 21.02 4.50 -7.24
CA MET A 177 20.67 3.72 -6.03
C MET A 177 21.75 2.68 -5.70
N ILE A 178 22.30 2.02 -6.72
CA ILE A 178 23.39 1.04 -6.55
C ILE A 178 24.67 1.74 -6.06
N LEU A 179 25.01 2.89 -6.63
CA LEU A 179 26.19 3.67 -6.20
C LEU A 179 26.03 4.20 -4.77
N GLN A 180 24.84 4.72 -4.43
CA GLN A 180 24.53 5.21 -3.09
C GLN A 180 24.54 4.11 -2.03
N ALA A 181 24.12 2.89 -2.38
CA ALA A 181 24.18 1.76 -1.44
C ALA A 181 25.62 1.24 -1.21
N ARG A 182 26.57 1.62 -2.08
CA ARG A 182 27.97 1.18 -2.00
C ARG A 182 28.89 2.19 -1.33
N LYS A 183 28.66 3.49 -1.53
CA LYS A 183 29.35 4.56 -0.79
C LYS A 183 28.85 4.63 0.65
#